data_AF-A0A1G7N1R5-F1
#
_entry.id   AF-A0A1G7N1R5-F1
#
_cell.length_a   1.000
_cell.length_b   1.000
_cell.length_c   1.000
_cell.angle_alpha   90.00
_cell.angle_beta   90.00
_cell.angle_gamma   90.00
#
_symmetry.space_group_name_H-M   'P 1'
#
loop_
_entity.id
_entity.type
_entity.pdbx_description
1 polymer ?
#
loop_
_entity_poly.entity_id
_entity_poly.type
_entity_poly.pdbx_seq_one_letter_code
_entity_poly.pdbx_strand_id
1 'polypeptide(L)'
;MTTLLHLLFVVIKSSILGLFYTPVIWFLWMLFLKAQKKYTNFKWLSVFAVYKIVGISLMVFSFTYYGDHGLGDESRIPLGHGEAMEESDQFAYFVPKGKSKQILVDTYLLKGDNLCMSVDSGYKVYNLRTKGVVNFSDEPMYNAFAVSYGLPLSRQLKDFRSQYDEYWSGWRFWLLP
;
A
#
# COMPACT_ATOMS: atom_id res chain seq x y z
N MET A 1 5.28 18.20 -12.87
CA MET A 1 4.00 18.14 -13.61
C MET A 1 3.30 16.79 -13.40
N THR A 2 4.07 15.70 -13.36
CA THR A 2 3.62 14.32 -13.06
C THR A 2 2.82 14.23 -11.76
N THR A 3 3.32 14.79 -10.65
CA THR A 3 2.62 14.80 -9.35
C THR A 3 1.25 15.47 -9.39
N LEU A 4 1.10 16.61 -10.07
CA LEU A 4 -0.17 17.34 -10.16
C LEU A 4 -1.20 16.55 -10.98
N LEU A 5 -0.77 15.96 -12.09
CA LEU A 5 -1.62 15.14 -12.95
C LEU A 5 -2.08 13.88 -12.19
N HIS A 6 -1.18 13.27 -11.43
CA HIS A 6 -1.50 12.10 -10.62
C HIS A 6 -2.46 12.45 -9.46
N LEU A 7 -2.25 13.59 -8.79
CA LEU A 7 -3.19 14.09 -7.78
C LEU A 7 -4.58 14.32 -8.38
N LEU A 8 -4.66 14.91 -9.57
CA LEU A 8 -5.92 15.09 -10.28
C LEU A 8 -6.61 13.74 -10.56
N PHE A 9 -5.84 12.72 -10.97
CA PHE A 9 -6.36 11.37 -11.16
C PHE A 9 -6.95 10.78 -9.87
N VAL A 10 -6.25 10.91 -8.74
CA VAL A 10 -6.74 10.47 -7.41
C VAL A 10 -8.04 11.18 -7.02
N VAL A 11 -8.15 12.50 -7.27
CA VAL A 11 -9.37 13.28 -7.00
C VAL A 11 -10.54 12.79 -7.86
N ILE A 12 -10.31 12.58 -9.16
CA ILE A 12 -11.33 12.07 -10.09
C ILE A 12 -11.77 10.66 -9.68
N LYS A 13 -10.81 9.77 -9.41
CA LYS A 13 -11.08 8.39 -9.00
C LYS A 13 -11.85 8.31 -7.68
N SER A 14 -11.45 9.11 -6.69
CA SER A 14 -12.18 9.25 -5.41
C SER A 14 -13.61 9.76 -5.60
N SER A 15 -13.81 10.69 -6.53
CA SER A 15 -15.14 11.22 -6.85
C SER A 15 -16.04 10.16 -7.51
N ILE A 16 -15.50 9.39 -8.47
CA ILE A 16 -16.20 8.28 -9.12
C ILE A 16 -16.56 7.20 -8.11
N LEU A 17 -15.62 6.78 -7.26
CA LEU A 17 -15.87 5.82 -6.19
C LEU A 17 -16.91 6.34 -5.18
N GLY A 18 -16.88 7.64 -4.89
CA GLY A 18 -17.90 8.31 -4.08
C GLY A 18 -19.31 8.11 -4.64
N LEU A 19 -19.49 8.14 -5.97
CA LEU A 19 -20.80 7.89 -6.61
C LEU A 19 -21.29 6.46 -6.37
N PHE A 20 -20.38 5.47 -6.36
CA PHE A 20 -20.73 4.07 -6.11
C PHE A 20 -20.97 3.76 -4.63
N TYR A 21 -20.20 4.37 -3.73
CA TYR A 21 -20.32 4.10 -2.28
C TYR A 21 -21.41 4.89 -1.59
N THR A 22 -21.78 6.07 -2.10
CA THR A 22 -22.82 6.89 -1.49
C THR A 22 -24.16 6.17 -1.37
N PRO A 23 -24.71 5.52 -2.42
CA PRO A 23 -25.98 4.81 -2.31
C PRO A 23 -25.96 3.70 -1.26
N VAL A 24 -24.85 2.94 -1.18
CA VAL A 24 -24.68 1.84 -0.23
C VAL A 24 -24.64 2.37 1.20
N ILE A 25 -23.77 3.34 1.47
CA ILE A 25 -23.60 3.93 2.80
C ILE A 25 -24.88 4.62 3.26
N TRP A 26 -25.51 5.38 2.37
CA TRP A 26 -26.77 6.07 2.67
C TRP A 26 -27.89 5.08 2.97
N PHE A 27 -28.01 3.99 2.20
CA PHE A 27 -29.01 2.96 2.45
C PHE A 27 -28.80 2.29 3.82
N LEU A 28 -27.56 1.93 4.16
CA LEU A 28 -27.22 1.37 5.48
C LEU A 28 -27.55 2.34 6.62
N TRP A 29 -27.25 3.62 6.43
CA TRP A 29 -27.59 4.67 7.40
C TRP A 29 -29.11 4.79 7.60
N MET A 30 -29.89 4.71 6.53
CA MET A 30 -31.36 4.73 6.60
C MET A 30 -31.93 3.52 7.35
N LEU A 31 -31.38 2.33 7.12
CA LEU A 31 -31.75 1.14 7.88
C LEU A 31 -31.43 1.30 9.38
N PHE A 32 -30.26 1.86 9.70
CA PHE A 32 -29.87 2.14 11.08
C PHE A 32 -30.83 3.12 11.76
N LEU A 33 -31.16 4.24 11.12
CA LEU A 33 -32.13 5.21 11.65
C LEU A 33 -33.53 4.61 11.83
N LYS A 34 -33.97 3.76 10.90
CA LYS A 34 -35.24 3.04 11.00
C LYS A 34 -35.26 2.09 12.19
N ALA A 35 -34.19 1.32 12.41
CA ALA A 35 -34.05 0.43 13.57
C ALA A 35 -34.10 1.22 14.90
N GLN A 36 -33.52 2.42 14.92
CA GLN A 36 -33.54 3.33 16.07
C GLN A 36 -34.88 4.08 16.26
N LYS A 37 -35.88 3.86 15.40
CA LYS A 37 -37.15 4.62 15.35
C LYS A 37 -36.95 6.14 15.19
N LYS A 38 -35.80 6.57 14.68
CA LYS A 38 -35.45 7.99 14.42
C LYS A 38 -35.56 8.35 12.94
N TYR A 39 -36.37 7.62 12.20
CA TYR A 39 -36.49 7.81 10.76
C TYR A 39 -37.11 9.17 10.45
N THR A 40 -36.37 10.00 9.72
CA THR A 40 -36.87 11.26 9.16
C THR A 40 -37.09 11.08 7.66
N ASN A 41 -38.09 11.77 7.09
CA ASN A 41 -38.37 11.74 5.65
C ASN A 41 -37.13 11.97 4.77
N PHE A 42 -37.15 11.38 3.57
CA PHE A 42 -36.08 11.47 2.58
C PHE A 42 -35.73 12.92 2.23
N LYS A 43 -34.43 13.28 2.32
CA LYS A 43 -33.91 14.61 1.95
C LYS A 43 -32.72 14.47 1.03
N TRP A 44 -32.84 14.94 -0.22
CA TRP A 44 -31.74 14.96 -1.21
C TRP A 44 -30.48 15.68 -0.71
N LEU A 45 -30.65 16.77 0.05
CA LEU A 45 -29.54 17.50 0.70
C LEU A 45 -28.69 16.59 1.62
N SER A 46 -29.28 15.57 2.24
CA SER A 46 -28.56 14.61 3.08
C SER A 46 -27.74 13.64 2.24
N VAL A 47 -28.19 13.27 1.04
CA VAL A 47 -27.44 12.37 0.13
C VAL A 47 -26.20 13.08 -0.41
N PHE A 48 -26.33 14.35 -0.83
CA PHE A 48 -25.19 15.16 -1.27
C PHE A 48 -24.15 15.37 -0.17
N ALA A 49 -24.59 15.55 1.08
CA ALA A 49 -23.68 15.63 2.22
C ALA A 49 -22.90 14.32 2.42
N VAL A 50 -23.57 13.16 2.34
CA VAL A 50 -22.91 11.85 2.42
C VAL A 50 -21.91 11.67 1.29
N TYR A 51 -22.25 12.03 0.04
CA TYR A 51 -21.33 11.98 -1.08
C TYR A 51 -20.05 12.77 -0.84
N LYS A 52 -20.17 14.02 -0.36
CA LYS A 52 -19.01 14.85 -0.03
C LYS A 52 -18.13 14.21 1.04
N ILE A 53 -18.75 13.70 2.11
CA ILE A 53 -18.02 13.04 3.20
C ILE A 53 -17.28 11.82 2.67
N VAL A 54 -17.94 10.96 1.91
CA VAL A 54 -17.35 9.75 1.34
C VAL A 54 -16.21 10.09 0.38
N GLY A 55 -16.41 11.04 -0.54
CA GLY A 55 -15.37 11.47 -1.47
C GLY A 55 -14.13 12.02 -0.76
N ILE A 56 -14.32 12.86 0.26
CA ILE A 56 -13.22 13.37 1.09
C ILE A 56 -12.54 12.25 1.86
N SER A 57 -13.29 11.31 2.44
CA SER A 57 -12.71 10.17 3.17
C SER A 57 -11.87 9.28 2.27
N LEU A 58 -12.31 9.02 1.03
CA LEU A 58 -11.51 8.28 0.04
C LEU A 58 -10.25 9.06 -0.32
N MET A 59 -10.37 10.35 -0.58
CA MET A 59 -9.21 11.19 -0.86
C MET A 59 -8.20 11.15 0.30
N VAL A 60 -8.64 11.32 1.55
CA VAL A 60 -7.77 11.20 2.72
C VAL A 60 -7.16 9.81 2.83
N PHE A 61 -7.93 8.75 2.55
CA PHE A 61 -7.44 7.38 2.57
C PHE A 61 -6.28 7.16 1.59
N SER A 62 -6.29 7.79 0.41
CA SER A 62 -5.20 7.68 -0.58
C SER A 62 -3.84 8.18 -0.08
N PHE A 63 -3.80 8.96 1.01
CA PHE A 63 -2.56 9.42 1.65
C PHE A 63 -2.25 8.68 2.96
N THR A 64 -3.01 7.62 3.27
CA THR A 64 -2.74 6.78 4.44
C THR A 64 -1.77 5.66 4.08
N TYR A 65 -1.16 5.06 5.10
CA TYR A 65 -0.23 3.95 4.94
C TYR A 65 -0.72 2.82 4.00
N TYR A 66 -2.03 2.53 3.98
CA TYR A 66 -2.61 1.45 3.17
C TYR A 66 -3.19 1.90 1.83
N GLY A 67 -3.45 3.19 1.65
CA GLY A 67 -3.98 3.75 0.40
C GLY A 67 -2.93 4.43 -0.46
N ASP A 68 -1.81 4.82 0.15
CA ASP A 68 -0.72 5.50 -0.53
C ASP A 68 0.09 4.51 -1.38
N HIS A 69 -0.18 4.59 -2.68
CA HIS A 69 0.50 3.85 -3.74
C HIS A 69 1.62 4.67 -4.41
N GLY A 70 1.95 5.86 -3.88
CA GLY A 70 2.91 6.80 -4.45
C GLY A 70 2.26 7.92 -5.26
N LEU A 71 3.02 9.00 -5.51
CA LEU A 71 2.54 10.18 -6.23
C LEU A 71 3.53 10.62 -7.32
N GLY A 72 3.01 10.82 -8.53
CA GLY A 72 3.84 11.24 -9.66
C GLY A 72 4.72 10.09 -10.12
N ASP A 73 6.03 10.25 -9.95
CA ASP A 73 7.04 9.27 -10.38
C ASP A 73 7.47 8.33 -9.23
N GLU A 74 6.86 8.51 -8.06
CA GLU A 74 7.03 7.65 -6.90
C GLU A 74 5.96 6.55 -6.88
N SER A 75 6.37 5.33 -6.54
CA SER A 75 5.50 4.19 -6.29
C SER A 75 5.79 3.59 -4.93
N ARG A 76 4.76 3.05 -4.27
CA ARG A 76 4.88 2.61 -2.88
C ARG A 76 4.11 1.33 -2.60
N ILE A 77 4.70 0.43 -1.81
CA ILE A 77 4.06 -0.80 -1.32
C ILE A 77 4.25 -0.91 0.20
N PRO A 78 3.18 -0.91 1.01
CA PRO A 78 3.29 -1.12 2.44
C PRO A 78 3.72 -2.56 2.76
N LEU A 79 4.72 -2.72 3.64
CA LEU A 79 5.28 -4.02 4.03
C LEU A 79 4.79 -4.53 5.41
N GLY A 80 4.05 -3.71 6.16
CA GLY A 80 3.74 -3.89 7.58
C GLY A 80 4.60 -3.04 8.51
N HIS A 81 4.20 -2.95 9.79
CA HIS A 81 4.93 -2.25 10.86
C HIS A 81 5.24 -0.76 10.60
N GLY A 82 4.46 -0.13 9.71
CA GLY A 82 4.65 1.26 9.30
C GLY A 82 5.85 1.47 8.37
N GLU A 83 6.36 0.42 7.74
CA GLU A 83 7.45 0.46 6.76
C GLU A 83 6.92 0.12 5.36
N ALA A 84 7.59 0.60 4.32
CA ALA A 84 7.18 0.39 2.94
C ALA A 84 8.41 0.15 2.05
N MET A 85 8.20 -0.54 0.93
CA MET A 85 9.11 -0.50 -0.20
C MET A 85 8.67 0.64 -1.09
N GLU A 86 9.61 1.45 -1.54
CA GLU A 86 9.37 2.61 -2.40
C GLU A 86 10.15 2.44 -3.69
N GLU A 87 9.68 3.06 -4.76
CA GLU A 87 10.38 3.15 -6.04
C GLU A 87 10.29 4.59 -6.54
N SER A 88 11.42 5.14 -6.97
CA SER A 88 11.51 6.46 -7.61
C SER A 88 12.50 6.35 -8.77
N ASP A 89 12.20 6.98 -9.90
CA ASP A 89 13.02 6.94 -11.11
C ASP A 89 13.43 5.51 -11.52
N GLN A 90 12.52 4.53 -11.33
CA GLN A 90 12.73 3.10 -11.61
C GLN A 90 13.71 2.37 -10.68
N PHE A 91 14.13 3.00 -9.59
CA PHE A 91 14.97 2.37 -8.56
C PHE A 91 14.15 2.10 -7.31
N ALA A 92 14.04 0.82 -6.96
CA ALA A 92 13.39 0.41 -5.72
C ALA A 92 14.35 0.57 -4.54
N TYR A 93 13.83 1.09 -3.43
CA TYR A 93 14.59 1.29 -2.21
C TYR A 93 13.75 1.06 -0.96
N PHE A 94 14.46 0.70 0.11
CA PHE A 94 13.90 0.50 1.44
C PHE A 94 14.58 1.44 2.43
N VAL A 95 13.78 2.12 3.26
CA VAL A 95 14.28 2.94 4.37
C VAL A 95 13.84 2.31 5.69
N PRO A 96 14.77 1.67 6.44
CA PRO A 96 14.44 1.11 7.74
C PRO A 96 13.93 2.19 8.70
N LYS A 97 12.87 1.90 9.43
CA LYS A 97 12.26 2.86 10.36
C LYS A 97 13.28 3.35 11.39
N GLY A 98 13.38 4.68 11.54
CA GLY A 98 14.33 5.32 12.43
C GLY A 98 15.76 5.38 11.89
N LYS A 99 15.97 5.05 10.61
CA LYS A 99 17.21 5.28 9.87
C LYS A 99 16.94 6.28 8.75
N SER A 100 17.97 7.04 8.37
CA SER A 100 17.92 7.98 7.24
C SER A 100 18.55 7.40 5.96
N LYS A 101 19.17 6.22 6.05
CA LYS A 101 19.88 5.61 4.94
C LYS A 101 18.93 4.77 4.09
N GLN A 102 18.80 5.15 2.82
CA GLN A 102 18.16 4.34 1.79
C GLN A 102 19.03 3.12 1.46
N ILE A 103 18.38 1.98 1.31
CA ILE A 103 18.97 0.74 0.81
C ILE A 103 18.37 0.53 -0.57
N LEU A 104 19.19 0.60 -1.62
CA LEU A 104 18.77 0.19 -2.97
C LEU A 104 18.51 -1.32 -2.98
N VAL A 105 17.40 -1.73 -3.58
CA VAL A 105 16.91 -3.11 -3.58
C VAL A 105 16.63 -3.53 -5.01
N ASP A 106 17.31 -4.57 -5.49
CA ASP A 106 17.09 -5.09 -6.85
C ASP A 106 15.85 -5.98 -6.89
N THR A 107 15.80 -6.93 -5.95
CA THR A 107 14.70 -7.87 -5.80
C THR A 107 14.43 -8.12 -4.33
N TYR A 108 13.19 -8.43 -3.99
CA TYR A 108 12.82 -8.75 -2.62
C TYR A 108 11.61 -9.67 -2.55
N LEU A 109 11.37 -10.20 -1.36
CA LEU A 109 10.11 -10.82 -1.03
C LEU A 109 9.88 -10.74 0.48
N LEU A 110 8.63 -10.43 0.86
CA LEU A 110 8.22 -10.43 2.25
C LEU A 110 7.68 -11.82 2.66
N LYS A 111 8.22 -12.41 3.73
CA LYS A 111 7.66 -13.61 4.35
C LYS A 111 7.45 -13.41 5.85
N GLY A 112 6.19 -13.28 6.25
CA GLY A 112 5.84 -12.89 7.62
C GLY A 112 6.41 -11.49 7.91
N ASP A 113 7.18 -11.37 8.99
CA ASP A 113 7.86 -10.12 9.34
C ASP A 113 9.26 -9.99 8.71
N ASN A 114 9.71 -10.94 7.88
CA ASN A 114 11.06 -10.93 7.30
C ASN A 114 11.03 -10.43 5.85
N LEU A 115 11.62 -9.25 5.63
CA LEU A 115 11.90 -8.70 4.32
C LEU A 115 13.25 -9.24 3.83
N CYS A 116 13.19 -10.11 2.82
CA CYS A 116 14.38 -10.69 2.19
C CYS A 116 14.70 -9.89 0.93
N MET A 117 15.93 -9.41 0.77
CA MET A 117 16.33 -8.49 -0.30
C MET A 117 17.65 -8.90 -0.93
N SER A 118 17.73 -8.79 -2.25
CA SER A 118 18.98 -8.64 -2.99
C SER A 118 19.33 -7.16 -3.09
N VAL A 119 20.60 -6.84 -2.90
CA VAL A 119 21.16 -5.50 -2.99
C VAL A 119 22.54 -5.58 -3.64
N ASP A 120 23.13 -4.47 -4.08
CA ASP A 120 24.45 -4.42 -4.74
C ASP A 120 25.58 -5.20 -4.03
N SER A 121 25.52 -5.30 -2.70
CA SER A 121 26.54 -5.92 -1.85
C SER A 121 26.21 -7.36 -1.43
N GLY A 122 25.20 -7.98 -2.03
CA GLY A 122 24.77 -9.34 -1.73
C GLY A 122 23.31 -9.39 -1.27
N TYR A 123 23.04 -10.03 -0.14
CA TYR A 123 21.68 -10.24 0.35
C TYR A 123 21.49 -9.73 1.77
N LYS A 124 20.26 -9.33 2.09
CA LYS A 124 19.88 -8.87 3.42
C LYS A 124 18.54 -9.47 3.83
N VAL A 125 18.45 -9.87 5.09
CA VAL A 125 17.18 -10.21 5.74
C VAL A 125 16.96 -9.20 6.84
N TYR A 126 15.89 -8.40 6.70
CA TYR A 126 15.47 -7.42 7.69
C TYR A 126 14.16 -7.85 8.32
N ASN A 127 14.11 -7.91 9.66
CA ASN A 127 12.87 -8.21 10.37
C ASN A 127 12.12 -6.91 10.69
N LEU A 128 10.94 -6.73 10.09
CA LEU A 128 10.08 -5.56 10.27
C LEU A 128 9.58 -5.39 11.70
N ARG A 129 9.51 -6.44 12.52
CA ARG A 129 9.06 -6.33 13.92
C ARG A 129 10.21 -5.93 14.83
N THR A 130 11.31 -6.68 14.79
CA THR A 130 12.45 -6.51 15.71
C THR A 130 13.45 -5.47 15.22
N LYS A 131 13.34 -5.03 13.96
CA LYS A 131 14.27 -4.12 13.28
C LYS A 131 15.70 -4.67 13.16
N GLY A 132 15.88 -5.97 13.36
CA GLY A 132 17.15 -6.67 13.20
C GLY A 132 17.47 -6.91 11.73
N VAL A 133 18.77 -6.87 11.39
CA VAL A 133 19.27 -7.13 10.04
C VAL A 133 20.36 -8.19 10.06
N VAL A 134 20.30 -9.12 9.11
CA VAL A 134 21.37 -10.07 8.80
C VAL A 134 21.82 -9.83 7.38
N ASN A 135 23.14 -9.71 7.15
CA ASN A 135 23.73 -9.46 5.84
C ASN A 135 24.49 -10.71 5.38
N PHE A 136 24.45 -10.97 4.08
CA PHE A 136 25.14 -12.08 3.44
C PHE A 136 25.91 -11.55 2.24
N SER A 137 27.17 -11.95 2.10
CA SER A 137 28.04 -11.52 1.01
C SER A 137 27.71 -12.18 -0.33
N ASP A 138 27.05 -13.34 -0.30
CA ASP A 138 26.80 -14.14 -1.49
C ASP A 138 25.50 -14.95 -1.39
N GLU A 139 25.08 -15.43 -2.55
CA GLU A 139 23.85 -16.20 -2.74
C GLU A 139 23.88 -17.56 -2.01
N PRO A 140 24.96 -18.38 -2.05
CA PRO A 140 25.01 -19.63 -1.30
C PRO A 140 24.77 -19.46 0.20
N MET A 141 25.41 -18.47 0.83
CA MET A 141 25.23 -18.19 2.26
C MET A 141 23.78 -17.78 2.56
N TYR A 142 23.20 -16.90 1.73
CA TYR A 142 21.82 -16.49 1.87
C TYR A 142 20.86 -17.67 1.72
N ASN A 143 21.02 -18.50 0.69
CA ASN A 143 20.12 -19.64 0.43
C ASN A 143 20.21 -20.70 1.54
N ALA A 144 21.40 -20.97 2.09
CA ALA A 144 21.56 -21.87 3.24
C ALA A 144 20.80 -21.34 4.48
N PHE A 145 20.90 -20.03 4.74
CA PHE A 145 20.10 -19.37 5.78
C PHE A 145 18.60 -19.46 5.46
N ALA A 146 18.19 -19.15 4.23
CA ALA A 146 16.79 -19.17 3.86
C ALA A 146 16.16 -20.56 4.03
N VAL A 147 16.86 -21.64 3.66
CA VAL A 147 16.38 -23.02 3.86
C VAL A 147 16.18 -23.33 5.35
N SER A 148 17.15 -22.99 6.20
CA SER A 148 17.10 -23.31 7.64
C SER A 148 15.98 -22.56 8.39
N TYR A 149 15.62 -21.36 7.94
CA TYR A 149 14.54 -20.55 8.54
C TYR A 149 13.23 -20.59 7.73
N GLY A 150 13.18 -21.40 6.67
CA GLY A 150 12.02 -21.48 5.77
C GLY A 150 11.70 -20.13 5.12
N LEU A 151 12.69 -19.32 4.76
CA LEU A 151 12.55 -18.07 4.01
C LEU A 151 12.60 -18.31 2.48
N PRO A 152 12.18 -17.33 1.66
CA PRO A 152 12.29 -17.44 0.21
C PRO A 152 13.74 -17.56 -0.26
N LEU A 153 14.00 -18.41 -1.25
CA LEU A 153 15.30 -18.50 -1.91
C LEU A 153 15.55 -17.28 -2.80
N SER A 154 16.82 -17.03 -3.17
CA SER A 154 17.24 -15.92 -4.04
C SER A 154 16.43 -15.87 -5.34
N ARG A 155 16.30 -17.04 -5.98
CA ARG A 155 15.52 -17.24 -7.22
C ARG A 155 14.01 -16.99 -7.09
N GLN A 156 13.49 -16.85 -5.87
CA GLN A 156 12.07 -16.57 -5.61
C GLN A 156 11.83 -15.10 -5.29
N LEU A 157 12.90 -14.31 -5.09
CA LEU A 157 12.79 -12.87 -4.95
C LEU A 157 12.30 -12.28 -6.27
N LYS A 158 11.51 -11.21 -6.18
CA LYS A 158 10.89 -10.56 -7.33
C LYS A 158 11.32 -9.10 -7.39
N ASP A 159 11.33 -8.52 -8.58
CA ASP A 159 11.51 -7.09 -8.76
C ASP A 159 10.35 -6.30 -8.12
N PHE A 160 10.52 -4.98 -8.00
CA PHE A 160 9.50 -4.12 -7.43
C PHE A 160 8.23 -4.09 -8.29
N ARG A 161 8.36 -3.97 -9.61
CA ARG A 161 7.21 -3.76 -10.50
C ARG A 161 6.26 -4.94 -10.50
N SER A 162 6.79 -6.16 -10.57
CA SER A 162 5.98 -7.37 -10.51
C SER A 162 5.21 -7.48 -9.18
N GLN A 163 5.83 -7.09 -8.06
CA GLN A 163 5.16 -7.05 -6.76
C GLN A 163 4.17 -5.89 -6.62
N TYR A 164 4.46 -4.73 -7.23
CA TYR A 164 3.57 -3.57 -7.26
C TYR A 164 2.28 -3.90 -7.99
N ASP A 165 2.41 -4.44 -9.20
CA ASP A 165 1.28 -4.83 -10.01
C ASP A 165 0.47 -5.92 -9.29
N GLU A 166 1.12 -6.91 -8.67
CA GLU A 166 0.43 -7.92 -7.85
C GLU A 166 -0.32 -7.30 -6.67
N TYR A 167 0.34 -6.44 -5.88
CA TYR A 167 -0.22 -5.85 -4.67
C TYR A 167 -1.38 -4.91 -4.96
N TRP A 168 -1.23 -3.99 -5.91
CA TRP A 168 -2.23 -2.97 -6.23
C TRP A 168 -3.28 -3.44 -7.24
N SER A 169 -3.21 -4.66 -7.77
CA SER A 169 -4.21 -5.21 -8.69
C SER A 169 -5.55 -5.57 -8.04
N GLY A 170 -6.47 -6.05 -8.88
CA GLY A 170 -7.72 -6.66 -8.46
C GLY A 170 -8.62 -5.67 -7.72
N TRP A 171 -9.20 -6.12 -6.61
CA TRP A 171 -10.14 -5.29 -5.87
C TRP A 171 -9.50 -4.01 -5.33
N ARG A 172 -8.19 -3.99 -5.02
CA ARG A 172 -7.51 -2.78 -4.54
C ARG A 172 -7.49 -1.71 -5.61
N PHE A 173 -7.16 -2.08 -6.85
CA PHE A 173 -7.20 -1.15 -7.98
C PHE A 173 -8.60 -0.54 -8.18
N TRP A 174 -9.64 -1.38 -8.14
CA TRP A 174 -11.01 -1.00 -8.51
C TRP A 174 -11.81 -0.36 -7.39
N LEU A 175 -11.52 -0.68 -6.12
CA LEU A 175 -12.32 -0.27 -4.96
C LEU A 175 -11.59 0.73 -4.06
N LEU A 176 -10.28 0.89 -4.21
CA LEU A 176 -9.53 1.91 -3.48
C LEU A 176 -9.24 3.09 -4.41
N PRO A 177 -9.19 4.32 -3.86
CA PRO A 177 -8.86 5.53 -4.59
C PRO A 177 -7.44 5.47 -5.18
#